data_AF-A0AAD5WI99-F1
#
_entry.id   AF-A0AAD5WI99-F1
#
_cell.length_a   1.000
_cell.length_b   1.000
_cell.length_c   1.000
_cell.angle_alpha   90.00
_cell.angle_beta   90.00
_cell.angle_gamma   90.00
#
_symmetry.space_group_name_H-M   'P 1'
#
loop_
_entity.id
_entity.type
_entity.pdbx_description
1 polymer ?
#
loop_
_entity_poly.entity_id
_entity_poly.type
_entity_poly.pdbx_seq_one_letter_code
_entity_poly.pdbx_strand_id
1 'polypeptide(L)'
;MMGLLSTIRGKRDTPAIGSTAVGPIASKDKKLVIQEWPRLLEHQPNLFQIAWTASAARSNSIKKAFGIGDEESPQDNTSFMKLSETIAAFFEEIVCFSKTRYSRTSDEEKKQFQVITMQLDDDIVRSTCEQLGARHVDFIARGFNSNFWDIFLVCMAETIDEALCSYVTDDGKRAELILAYQRHGSD
;
A
#
# COMPACT_ATOMS: atom_id res chain seq x y z
N MET A 1 14.59 -10.01 -8.04
CA MET A 1 13.26 -10.38 -7.49
C MET A 1 12.77 -9.17 -6.71
N MET A 2 11.46 -8.88 -6.66
CA MET A 2 10.97 -7.55 -6.21
C MET A 2 10.16 -7.67 -4.91
N GLY A 3 10.28 -6.66 -4.04
CA GLY A 3 9.44 -6.52 -2.85
C GLY A 3 8.09 -5.86 -3.18
N LEU A 4 7.12 -5.94 -2.26
CA LEU A 4 5.73 -5.49 -2.47
C LEU A 4 5.63 -4.07 -3.05
N LEU A 5 6.25 -3.08 -2.37
CA LEU A 5 6.13 -1.67 -2.75
C LEU A 5 6.75 -1.40 -4.12
N SER A 6 7.83 -2.12 -4.45
CA SER A 6 8.45 -2.01 -5.77
C SER A 6 7.62 -2.65 -6.89
N THR A 7 6.87 -3.71 -6.60
CA THR A 7 5.92 -4.28 -7.56
C THR A 7 4.75 -3.34 -7.81
N ILE A 8 4.20 -2.72 -6.76
CA ILE A 8 3.14 -1.70 -6.89
C ILE A 8 3.63 -0.53 -7.76
N ARG A 9 4.85 -0.05 -7.50
CA ARG A 9 5.44 1.10 -8.20
C ARG A 9 5.49 0.94 -9.72
N GLY A 10 5.78 -0.25 -10.25
CA GLY A 10 6.11 -0.40 -11.67
C GLY A 10 7.56 0.00 -12.01
N LYS A 11 7.92 -0.01 -13.30
CA LYS A 11 9.25 0.43 -13.76
C LYS A 11 9.34 1.95 -13.74
N ARG A 12 10.45 2.48 -13.23
CA ARG A 12 10.71 3.94 -13.08
C ARG A 12 10.58 4.71 -14.41
N ASP A 13 10.85 4.07 -15.55
CA ASP A 13 10.79 4.69 -16.88
C ASP A 13 9.43 4.55 -17.57
N THR A 14 8.45 3.93 -16.90
CA THR A 14 7.09 3.77 -17.44
C THR A 14 6.13 4.55 -16.55
N PRO A 15 5.32 5.48 -17.10
CA PRO A 15 4.34 6.23 -16.29
C PRO A 15 3.18 5.36 -15.76
N ALA A 16 3.24 4.04 -15.95
CA ALA A 16 2.20 3.09 -15.56
C ALA A 16 2.57 2.33 -14.28
N ILE A 17 1.83 2.62 -13.20
CA ILE A 17 1.77 1.82 -11.98
C ILE A 17 1.28 0.41 -12.36
N GLY A 18 1.90 -0.64 -11.83
CA GLY A 18 1.58 -2.03 -12.19
C GLY A 18 2.12 -2.51 -13.56
N SER A 19 3.11 -1.82 -14.14
CA SER A 19 3.74 -2.22 -15.41
C SER A 19 4.15 -3.70 -15.43
N THR A 20 3.78 -4.41 -16.50
CA THR A 20 4.14 -5.82 -16.78
C THR A 20 5.66 -6.04 -16.88
N ALA A 21 6.44 -4.97 -16.98
CA ALA A 21 7.89 -5.02 -17.00
C ALA A 21 8.52 -5.21 -15.61
N VAL A 22 7.73 -5.18 -14.53
CA VAL A 22 8.19 -5.54 -13.18
C VAL A 22 7.79 -6.99 -12.90
N GLY A 23 8.79 -7.83 -12.63
CA GLY A 23 8.57 -9.25 -12.34
C GLY A 23 7.75 -9.49 -11.07
N PRO A 24 7.15 -10.69 -10.93
CA PRO A 24 6.31 -11.04 -9.78
C PRO A 24 7.08 -11.01 -8.46
N ILE A 25 6.34 -10.83 -7.36
CA ILE A 25 6.91 -10.91 -6.00
C ILE A 25 7.35 -12.36 -5.74
N ALA A 26 8.49 -12.55 -5.06
CA ALA A 26 8.96 -13.87 -4.67
C ALA A 26 7.90 -14.66 -3.89
N SER A 27 7.79 -15.97 -4.10
CA SER A 27 6.91 -16.79 -3.24
C SER A 27 7.32 -16.75 -1.75
N LYS A 28 8.63 -16.59 -1.45
CA LYS A 28 9.12 -16.39 -0.07
C LYS A 28 8.64 -15.05 0.48
N ASP A 29 8.88 -13.97 -0.25
CA ASP A 29 8.55 -12.60 0.18
C ASP A 29 7.03 -12.40 0.30
N LYS A 30 6.24 -12.97 -0.62
CA LYS A 30 4.77 -13.00 -0.51
C LYS A 30 4.33 -13.59 0.81
N LYS A 31 4.90 -14.73 1.22
CA LYS A 31 4.57 -15.39 2.50
C LYS A 31 4.95 -14.52 3.68
N LEU A 32 6.14 -13.92 3.66
CA LEU A 32 6.60 -13.02 4.72
C LEU A 32 5.67 -11.82 4.89
N VAL A 33 5.34 -11.14 3.79
CA VAL A 33 4.42 -10.01 3.79
C VAL A 33 3.05 -10.44 4.31
N ILE A 34 2.47 -11.51 3.74
CA ILE A 34 1.16 -12.04 4.17
C ILE A 34 1.12 -12.36 5.67
N GLN A 35 2.16 -13.00 6.20
CA GLN A 35 2.18 -13.42 7.60
C GLN A 35 2.38 -12.26 8.56
N GLU A 36 3.17 -11.26 8.18
CA GLU A 36 3.51 -10.14 9.06
C GLU A 36 2.52 -8.98 8.95
N TRP A 37 1.79 -8.85 7.84
CA TRP A 37 0.86 -7.75 7.59
C TRP A 37 -0.16 -7.50 8.71
N PRO A 38 -0.84 -8.52 9.29
CA PRO A 38 -1.78 -8.28 10.38
C PRO A 38 -1.09 -7.69 11.63
N ARG A 39 0.09 -8.21 12.00
CA ARG A 39 0.84 -7.75 13.18
C ARG A 39 1.35 -6.33 12.99
N LEU A 40 1.81 -6.01 11.77
CA LEU A 40 2.19 -4.67 11.39
C LEU A 40 1.03 -3.68 11.61
N LEU A 41 -0.18 -4.02 11.19
CA LEU A 41 -1.37 -3.18 11.38
C LEU A 41 -1.88 -3.15 12.83
N GLU A 42 -1.68 -4.22 13.60
CA GLU A 42 -1.97 -4.23 15.05
C GLU A 42 -1.06 -3.26 15.81
N HIS A 43 0.24 -3.23 15.48
CA HIS A 43 1.20 -2.31 16.09
C HIS A 43 1.10 -0.88 15.55
N GLN A 44 0.71 -0.71 14.29
CA GLN A 44 0.61 0.58 13.64
C GLN A 44 -0.72 0.71 12.87
N PRO A 45 -1.86 0.94 13.55
CA PRO A 45 -3.17 0.99 12.90
C PRO A 45 -3.33 2.19 11.95
N ASN A 46 -2.60 3.28 12.22
CA ASN A 46 -2.63 4.50 11.41
C ASN A 46 -1.53 4.53 10.33
N LEU A 47 -1.02 3.35 9.92
CA LEU A 47 0.11 3.20 9.01
C LEU A 47 0.00 4.08 7.75
N PHE A 48 -1.13 3.98 7.04
CA PHE A 48 -1.38 4.73 5.81
C PHE A 48 -1.53 6.23 6.06
N GLN A 49 -2.18 6.60 7.17
CA GLN A 49 -2.35 8.00 7.56
C GLN A 49 -1.00 8.67 7.83
N ILE A 50 -0.10 7.99 8.55
CA ILE A 50 1.25 8.48 8.84
C ILE A 50 2.04 8.63 7.55
N ALA A 51 2.10 7.58 6.73
CA ALA A 51 2.82 7.61 5.46
C ALA A 51 2.29 8.70 4.51
N TRP A 52 0.96 8.88 4.45
CA TRP A 52 0.34 9.91 3.62
C TRP A 52 0.63 11.32 4.12
N THR A 53 0.53 11.55 5.43
CA THR A 53 0.88 12.84 6.04
C THR A 53 2.37 13.18 5.85
N ALA A 54 3.25 12.19 6.04
CA ALA A 54 4.68 12.33 5.81
C ALA A 54 4.99 12.70 4.35
N SER A 55 4.23 12.18 3.39
CA SER A 55 4.41 12.52 1.97
C SER A 55 4.13 14.00 1.68
N ALA A 56 3.08 14.58 2.28
CA ALA A 56 2.78 16.01 2.18
C ALA A 56 3.77 16.89 2.94
N ALA A 57 4.33 16.41 4.06
CA ALA A 57 5.42 17.10 4.74
C ALA A 57 6.71 17.12 3.90
N ARG A 58 6.96 16.06 3.13
CA ARG A 58 8.14 15.92 2.26
C ARG A 58 8.02 16.69 0.94
N SER A 59 6.80 17.05 0.51
CA SER A 59 6.57 17.72 -0.78
C SER A 59 5.47 18.78 -0.73
N ASN A 60 5.88 20.04 -0.85
CA ASN A 60 4.95 21.17 -0.98
C ASN A 60 4.08 21.07 -2.25
N SER A 61 4.54 20.37 -3.29
CA SER A 61 3.74 20.12 -4.50
C SER A 61 2.56 19.21 -4.22
N ILE A 62 2.69 18.25 -3.30
CA ILE A 62 1.57 17.42 -2.83
C ILE A 62 0.57 18.33 -2.12
N LYS A 63 1.00 19.14 -1.14
CA LYS A 63 0.12 20.10 -0.46
C LYS A 63 -0.68 20.97 -1.45
N LYS A 64 0.02 21.58 -2.41
CA LYS A 64 -0.58 22.45 -3.44
C LYS A 64 -1.61 21.72 -4.33
N ALA A 65 -1.33 20.49 -4.74
CA ALA A 65 -2.26 19.70 -5.56
C ALA A 65 -3.59 19.40 -4.83
N PHE A 66 -3.56 19.35 -3.49
CA PHE A 66 -4.73 19.17 -2.64
C PHE A 66 -5.28 20.48 -2.07
N GLY A 67 -4.74 21.63 -2.47
CA GLY A 67 -5.20 22.95 -2.03
C GLY A 67 -4.87 23.27 -0.56
N ILE A 68 -3.88 22.57 0.01
CA ILE A 68 -3.40 22.80 1.38
C ILE A 68 -2.41 23.97 1.34
N GLY A 69 -2.62 24.97 2.21
CA GLY A 69 -1.71 26.11 2.36
C GLY A 69 -0.32 25.71 2.86
N ASP A 70 0.70 26.53 2.62
CA ASP A 70 2.08 26.21 3.01
C ASP A 70 2.22 26.02 4.54
N GLU A 71 1.54 26.85 5.32
CA GLU A 71 1.45 26.81 6.79
C GLU A 71 0.30 25.94 7.32
N GLU A 72 -0.55 25.40 6.44
CA GLU A 72 -1.66 24.54 6.83
C GLU A 72 -1.14 23.11 7.09
N SER A 73 -1.62 22.50 8.17
CA SER A 73 -1.35 21.11 8.46
C SER A 73 -2.19 20.22 7.53
N PRO A 74 -1.58 19.25 6.81
CA PRO A 74 -2.34 18.31 5.99
C PRO A 74 -3.39 17.52 6.78
N GLN A 75 -3.20 17.36 8.09
CA GLN A 75 -4.11 16.63 8.97
C GLN A 75 -5.45 17.34 9.17
N ASP A 76 -5.48 18.67 9.03
CA ASP A 76 -6.69 19.47 9.19
C ASP A 76 -7.56 19.44 7.92
N ASN A 77 -7.00 19.02 6.79
CA ASN A 77 -7.71 18.94 5.52
C ASN A 77 -8.46 17.60 5.38
N THR A 78 -9.77 17.61 5.64
CA THR A 78 -10.59 16.39 5.61
C THR A 78 -10.55 15.65 4.27
N SER A 79 -10.51 16.38 3.15
CA SER A 79 -10.47 15.76 1.82
C SER A 79 -9.15 15.03 1.57
N PHE A 80 -8.04 15.62 2.04
CA PHE A 80 -6.72 14.99 2.00
C PHE A 80 -6.67 13.74 2.89
N MET A 81 -7.24 13.80 4.09
CA MET A 81 -7.22 12.68 5.04
C MET A 81 -8.07 11.49 4.58
N LYS A 82 -9.22 11.73 3.93
CA LYS A 82 -10.05 10.68 3.32
C LYS A 82 -9.31 9.86 2.27
N LEU A 83 -8.28 10.41 1.62
CA LEU A 83 -7.50 9.65 0.66
C LEU A 83 -6.69 8.54 1.33
N SER A 84 -6.25 8.73 2.57
CA SER A 84 -5.52 7.69 3.32
C SER A 84 -6.36 6.42 3.53
N GLU A 85 -7.68 6.56 3.75
CA GLU A 85 -8.62 5.43 3.83
C GLU A 85 -8.77 4.73 2.47
N THR A 86 -8.79 5.49 1.38
CA THR A 86 -8.85 4.93 0.02
C THR A 86 -7.57 4.16 -0.31
N ILE A 87 -6.41 4.65 0.14
CA ILE A 87 -5.13 3.97 0.02
C ILE A 87 -5.13 2.69 0.86
N ALA A 88 -5.62 2.76 2.11
CA ALA A 88 -5.74 1.58 2.97
C ALA A 88 -6.58 0.49 2.31
N ALA A 89 -7.75 0.84 1.77
CA ALA A 89 -8.62 -0.09 1.05
C ALA A 89 -7.94 -0.71 -0.19
N PHE A 90 -7.12 0.06 -0.92
CA PHE A 90 -6.30 -0.47 -2.01
C PHE A 90 -5.30 -1.53 -1.53
N PHE A 91 -4.60 -1.28 -0.42
CA PHE A 91 -3.67 -2.26 0.15
C PHE A 91 -4.40 -3.47 0.75
N GLU A 92 -5.59 -3.29 1.31
CA GLU A 92 -6.45 -4.40 1.72
C GLU A 92 -6.87 -5.26 0.52
N GLU A 93 -7.21 -4.66 -0.62
CA GLU A 93 -7.60 -5.41 -1.81
C GLU A 93 -6.46 -6.32 -2.32
N ILE A 94 -5.22 -5.82 -2.30
CA ILE A 94 -4.06 -6.56 -2.83
C ILE A 94 -3.43 -7.52 -1.81
N VAL A 95 -3.49 -7.23 -0.50
CA VAL A 95 -2.84 -8.04 0.55
C VAL A 95 -3.87 -8.91 1.30
N CYS A 96 -5.07 -8.39 1.54
CA CYS A 96 -6.16 -8.99 2.32
C CYS A 96 -7.36 -9.31 1.41
N PHE A 97 -7.25 -10.26 0.49
CA PHE A 97 -8.37 -10.65 -0.35
C PHE A 97 -9.52 -11.27 0.47
N SER A 98 -10.54 -10.46 0.79
CA SER A 98 -11.72 -10.94 1.51
C SER A 98 -12.78 -11.46 0.52
N LYS A 99 -13.08 -12.76 0.59
CA LYS A 99 -14.21 -13.35 -0.13
C LYS A 99 -15.37 -13.50 0.85
N THR A 100 -16.48 -12.81 0.55
CA THR A 100 -17.74 -13.07 1.25
C THR A 100 -18.28 -14.41 0.77
N ARG A 101 -18.34 -15.40 1.66
CA ARG A 101 -19.04 -16.67 1.37
C ARG A 101 -20.39 -16.68 2.07
N TYR A 102 -21.41 -17.12 1.33
CA TYR A 102 -22.69 -17.49 1.91
C TYR A 102 -22.66 -18.98 2.24
N SER A 103 -22.83 -19.32 3.51
CA SER A 103 -23.12 -20.70 3.90
C SER A 103 -24.63 -20.94 3.76
N ARG A 104 -25.00 -22.06 3.16
CA ARG A 104 -26.39 -22.52 3.11
C ARG A 104 -26.53 -23.65 4.14
N THR A 105 -26.97 -23.32 5.35
CA THR A 105 -27.41 -24.34 6.32
C THR A 105 -28.83 -24.79 5.97
N SER A 106 -29.16 -26.03 6.31
CA SER A 106 -30.45 -26.67 6.03
C SER A 106 -31.65 -26.00 6.73
N ASP A 107 -31.39 -25.11 7.68
CA ASP A 107 -32.38 -24.26 8.34
C ASP A 107 -32.04 -22.78 8.06
N GLU A 108 -33.08 -21.98 7.79
CA GLU A 108 -33.14 -20.71 7.03
C GLU A 108 -32.28 -19.51 7.46
N GLU A 109 -31.21 -19.66 8.24
CA GLU A 109 -30.26 -18.56 8.51
C GLU A 109 -29.13 -18.51 7.48
N LYS A 110 -29.23 -17.59 6.52
CA LYS A 110 -28.07 -17.18 5.71
C LYS A 110 -27.05 -16.48 6.61
N LYS A 111 -26.12 -17.22 7.20
CA LYS A 111 -24.95 -16.62 7.84
C LYS A 111 -23.95 -16.18 6.78
N GLN A 112 -23.78 -14.86 6.69
CA GLN A 112 -22.70 -14.24 5.95
C GLN A 112 -21.42 -14.38 6.76
N PHE A 113 -20.43 -15.10 6.23
CA PHE A 113 -19.10 -15.15 6.83
C PHE A 113 -18.11 -14.50 5.86
N GLN A 114 -17.38 -13.51 6.35
CA GLN A 114 -16.27 -12.91 5.62
C GLN A 114 -15.04 -13.79 5.83
N VAL A 115 -14.56 -14.43 4.75
CA VAL A 115 -13.30 -15.17 4.77
C VAL A 115 -12.22 -14.21 4.29
N ILE A 116 -11.44 -13.66 5.21
CA ILE A 116 -10.24 -12.89 4.88
C ILE A 116 -9.16 -13.89 4.48
N THR A 117 -8.84 -13.94 3.19
CA THR A 117 -7.75 -14.77 2.69
C THR A 117 -6.61 -13.84 2.32
N MET A 118 -5.47 -13.97 2.97
CA MET A 118 -4.31 -13.17 2.61
C MET A 118 -3.66 -13.77 1.36
N GLN A 119 -3.78 -13.09 0.23
CA GLN A 119 -3.25 -13.55 -1.05
C GLN A 119 -2.68 -12.39 -1.83
N LEU A 120 -1.36 -12.41 -2.02
CA LEU A 120 -0.65 -11.59 -3.00
C LEU A 120 -0.66 -12.31 -4.35
N ASP A 121 -1.83 -12.34 -4.97
CA ASP A 121 -2.02 -12.87 -6.32
C ASP A 121 -1.50 -11.86 -7.36
N ASP A 122 -0.66 -12.31 -8.30
CA ASP A 122 0.00 -11.40 -9.24
C ASP A 122 -0.98 -10.74 -10.22
N ASP A 123 -2.08 -11.41 -10.57
CA ASP A 123 -3.09 -10.88 -11.49
C ASP A 123 -3.99 -9.86 -10.76
N ILE A 124 -4.33 -10.13 -9.49
CA ILE A 124 -5.03 -9.16 -8.63
C ILE A 124 -4.16 -7.92 -8.43
N VAL A 125 -2.91 -8.09 -7.97
CA VAL A 125 -1.97 -6.97 -7.77
C VAL A 125 -1.84 -6.14 -9.04
N ARG A 126 -1.69 -6.77 -10.21
CA ARG A 126 -1.60 -6.06 -11.50
C ARG A 126 -2.88 -5.29 -11.81
N SER A 127 -4.03 -5.96 -11.82
CA SER A 127 -5.30 -5.35 -12.20
C SER A 127 -5.71 -4.20 -11.28
N THR A 128 -5.48 -4.32 -9.97
CA THR A 128 -5.74 -3.25 -9.00
C THR A 128 -4.76 -2.09 -9.19
N CYS A 129 -3.48 -2.36 -9.49
CA CYS A 129 -2.50 -1.33 -9.83
C CYS A 129 -2.83 -0.57 -11.13
N GLU A 130 -3.31 -1.28 -12.16
CA GLU A 130 -3.77 -0.67 -13.42
C GLU A 130 -4.99 0.23 -13.19
N GLN A 131 -5.96 -0.20 -12.36
CA GLN A 131 -7.11 0.63 -11.97
C GLN A 131 -6.69 1.87 -11.19
N LEU A 132 -5.73 1.74 -10.28
CA LEU A 132 -5.16 2.85 -9.54
C LEU A 132 -4.46 3.84 -10.48
N GLY A 133 -3.67 3.34 -11.44
CA GLY A 133 -3.07 4.14 -12.50
C GLY A 133 -4.10 4.89 -13.35
N ALA A 134 -5.19 4.22 -13.75
CA ALA A 134 -6.28 4.84 -14.50
C ALA A 134 -6.95 5.97 -13.69
N ARG A 135 -7.20 5.75 -12.39
CA ARG A 135 -7.72 6.79 -11.49
C ARG A 135 -6.77 7.97 -11.35
N HIS A 136 -5.46 7.73 -11.32
CA HIS A 136 -4.48 8.82 -11.25
C HIS A 136 -4.53 9.77 -12.44
N VAL A 137 -4.89 9.29 -13.64
CA VAL A 137 -5.05 10.14 -14.83
C VAL A 137 -6.10 11.23 -14.60
N ASP A 138 -7.17 10.93 -13.88
CA ASP A 138 -8.24 11.89 -13.55
C ASP A 138 -7.76 13.03 -12.64
N PHE A 139 -6.67 12.82 -11.90
CA PHE A 139 -6.09 13.84 -11.01
C PHE A 139 -4.95 14.65 -11.66
N ILE A 140 -4.48 14.29 -12.86
CA ILE A 140 -3.42 15.03 -13.58
C ILE A 140 -3.86 16.48 -13.81
N ALA A 141 -5.12 16.70 -14.20
CA ALA A 141 -5.67 18.04 -14.40
C ALA A 141 -5.68 18.92 -13.13
N ARG A 142 -5.53 18.30 -11.95
CA ARG A 142 -5.42 18.97 -10.64
C ARG A 142 -3.97 19.12 -10.18
N GLY A 143 -3.00 18.84 -11.05
CA GLY A 143 -1.57 18.91 -10.75
C GLY A 143 -1.01 17.67 -10.07
N PHE A 144 -1.75 16.56 -10.01
CA PHE A 144 -1.25 15.30 -9.46
C PHE A 144 -0.20 14.68 -10.38
N ASN A 145 1.00 14.46 -9.85
CA ASN A 145 2.13 13.90 -10.60
C ASN A 145 2.38 12.45 -10.16
N SER A 146 2.77 11.57 -11.09
CA SER A 146 3.12 10.17 -10.77
C SER A 146 4.22 10.05 -9.72
N ASN A 147 5.12 11.04 -9.62
CA ASN A 147 6.13 11.15 -8.58
C ASN A 147 5.56 11.26 -7.16
N PHE A 148 4.29 11.66 -6.99
CA PHE A 148 3.65 11.66 -5.67
C PHE A 148 3.51 10.24 -5.12
N TRP A 149 3.32 9.27 -6.01
CA TRP A 149 3.30 7.86 -5.64
C TRP A 149 4.67 7.35 -5.22
N ASP A 150 5.73 7.79 -5.92
CA ASP A 150 7.11 7.48 -5.52
C ASP A 150 7.42 8.03 -4.12
N ILE A 151 7.06 9.29 -3.86
CA ILE A 151 7.25 9.92 -2.54
C ILE A 151 6.46 9.17 -1.47
N PHE A 152 5.20 8.86 -1.73
CA PHE A 152 4.35 8.11 -0.81
C PHE A 152 4.93 6.73 -0.51
N LEU A 153 5.36 5.97 -1.51
CA LEU A 153 5.91 4.62 -1.32
C LEU A 153 7.22 4.63 -0.52
N VAL A 154 8.02 5.69 -0.63
CA VAL A 154 9.20 5.88 0.25
C VAL A 154 8.76 6.17 1.69
N CYS A 155 7.81 7.08 1.91
CA CYS A 155 7.26 7.33 3.25
C CYS A 155 6.65 6.06 3.86
N MET A 156 5.97 5.27 3.04
CA MET A 156 5.36 3.99 3.41
C MET A 156 6.42 2.98 3.85
N ALA A 157 7.51 2.88 3.10
CA ALA A 157 8.66 2.03 3.41
C ALA A 157 9.33 2.41 4.75
N GLU A 158 9.53 3.70 5.01
CA GLU A 158 10.09 4.21 6.27
C GLU A 158 9.14 3.95 7.45
N THR A 159 7.83 4.20 7.27
CA THR A 159 6.84 3.96 8.32
C THR A 159 6.74 2.47 8.68
N ILE A 160 6.85 1.57 7.68
CA ILE A 160 6.92 0.12 7.92
C ILE A 160 8.18 -0.22 8.72
N ASP A 161 9.34 0.32 8.34
CA ASP A 161 10.60 0.05 9.03
C ASP A 161 10.54 0.50 10.50
N GLU A 162 10.06 1.72 10.76
CA GLU A 162 9.83 2.24 12.11
C GLU A 162 8.89 1.35 12.93
N ALA A 163 7.78 0.91 12.32
CA ALA A 163 6.85 -0.01 12.97
C ALA A 163 7.50 -1.37 13.26
N LEU A 164 8.23 -1.95 12.31
CA LEU A 164 8.95 -3.22 12.51
C LEU A 164 10.02 -3.09 13.60
N CYS A 165 10.73 -1.96 13.67
CA CYS A 165 11.70 -1.68 14.73
C CYS A 165 11.07 -1.64 16.13
N SER A 166 9.79 -1.30 16.24
CA SER A 166 9.13 -1.20 17.55
C SER A 166 8.79 -2.54 18.19
N TYR A 167 8.69 -3.63 17.41
CA TYR A 167 8.25 -4.93 17.93
C TYR A 167 9.04 -6.16 17.42
N VAL A 168 9.82 -6.04 16.34
CA VAL A 168 10.68 -7.13 15.84
C VAL A 168 12.08 -7.00 16.44
N THR A 169 12.34 -7.79 17.47
CA THR A 169 13.63 -7.79 18.20
C THR A 169 14.75 -8.52 17.48
N ASP A 170 14.42 -9.41 16.55
CA ASP A 170 15.41 -10.14 15.75
C ASP A 170 15.82 -9.30 14.53
N ASP A 171 17.06 -8.81 14.54
CA ASP A 171 17.60 -7.94 13.48
C ASP A 171 17.66 -8.65 12.12
N GLY A 172 17.90 -9.95 12.09
CA GLY A 172 17.95 -10.74 10.86
C GLY A 172 16.56 -10.89 10.24
N LYS A 173 15.57 -11.25 11.05
CA LYS A 173 14.16 -11.31 10.64
C LYS A 173 13.66 -9.95 10.20
N ARG A 174 14.01 -8.88 10.93
CA ARG A 174 13.64 -7.51 10.57
C ARG A 174 14.20 -7.12 9.20
N ALA A 175 15.48 -7.41 8.95
CA ALA A 175 16.09 -7.17 7.65
C ALA A 175 15.39 -7.94 6.52
N GLU A 176 15.05 -9.22 6.73
CA GLU A 176 14.28 -10.00 5.75
C GLU A 176 12.90 -9.39 5.45
N LEU A 177 12.19 -8.93 6.49
CA LEU A 177 10.88 -8.28 6.34
C LEU A 177 10.99 -6.97 5.57
N ILE A 178 11.95 -6.11 5.92
CA ILE A 178 12.20 -4.84 5.21
C ILE A 178 12.48 -5.09 3.73
N LEU A 179 13.32 -6.08 3.42
CA LEU A 179 13.62 -6.46 2.02
C LEU A 179 12.38 -6.94 1.27
N ALA A 180 11.51 -7.72 1.93
CA ALA A 180 10.26 -8.20 1.35
C ALA A 180 9.26 -7.05 1.03
N TYR A 181 9.27 -5.96 1.81
CA TYR A 181 8.45 -4.77 1.55
C TYR A 181 9.07 -3.83 0.51
N GLN A 182 10.34 -3.50 0.64
CA GLN A 182 10.96 -2.38 -0.08
C GLN A 182 11.53 -2.81 -1.44
N ARG A 183 12.54 -3.69 -1.47
CA ARG A 183 13.14 -4.27 -2.70
C ARG A 183 14.30 -5.23 -2.36
N HIS A 184 14.48 -6.26 -3.19
CA HIS A 184 15.81 -6.75 -3.56
C HIS A 184 16.26 -5.99 -4.82
N GLY A 185 17.09 -4.97 -4.66
CA GLY A 185 17.89 -4.46 -5.78
C GLY A 185 19.07 -5.39 -6.01
N SER A 186 19.02 -6.21 -7.06
CA SER A 186 20.24 -6.64 -7.74
C SER A 186 20.34 -5.76 -8.97
N ASP A 187 21.09 -4.68 -8.82
CA ASP A 187 22.25 -4.35 -9.66
C ASP A 187 23.19 -3.47 -8.82
#